data_AF-A0A067GMG1-F1
#
_entry.id   AF-A0A067GMG1-F1
#
_cell.length_a   1.000
_cell.length_b   1.000
_cell.length_c   1.000
_cell.angle_alpha   90.00
_cell.angle_beta   90.00
_cell.angle_gamma   90.00
#
_symmetry.space_group_name_H-M   'P 1'
#
loop_
_entity.id
_entity.type
_entity.pdbx_description
1 polymer ?
#
loop_
_entity_poly.entity_id
_entity_poly.type
_entity_poly.pdbx_seq_one_letter_code
_entity_poly.pdbx_strand_id
1 'polypeptide(L)'
;MQGKAGHYAPVFERYQQKAEYFMCSCLGKGSRNVQKTPGGLIFRQRWNNMQFVTSASFLATVYSDYLASAGRDLKCSAGNVAPAELLGFAKSQVDYILGDNPRATSYMVGYGNNYPQRVHHRASSIVSIKVNPSFVSCRGGYATWFSSKGSDPNLLVGAVVGGPDAYDNFGDRRDNYEQTEPATYNNAPILGILARLNAGHGGYNQLLPVIVPAATPVVTKPSPAPKPKTIPPTKPKTTPAPASSSGAIAIQQKLTTSWISNGKRYYRYSTIVTNKSAKTLKNLKLSISKLYGPLWGLTNLGNAYGFPSWLNNLAAGKSLEFVYIHTANAADVSVSAYTLA
;
A
#
# COMPACT_ATOMS: atom_id res chain seq x y z
N MET A 1 -7.62 21.20 22.82
CA MET A 1 -8.64 21.70 23.78
C MET A 1 -8.47 23.16 24.22
N GLN A 2 -7.36 23.84 23.89
CA GLN A 2 -7.22 25.31 24.05
C GLN A 2 -7.58 25.85 25.45
N GLY A 3 -7.45 25.04 26.52
CA GLY A 3 -7.85 25.41 27.87
C GLY A 3 -9.35 25.53 28.15
N LYS A 4 -10.24 25.31 27.15
CA LYS A 4 -11.69 25.51 27.26
C LYS A 4 -12.46 24.34 27.89
N ALA A 5 -11.76 23.32 28.35
CA ALA A 5 -12.36 22.07 28.78
C ALA A 5 -13.02 22.13 30.18
N GLY A 6 -12.69 23.13 30.99
CA GLY A 6 -13.23 23.30 32.33
C GLY A 6 -13.15 22.01 33.15
N HIS A 7 -14.25 21.64 33.80
CA HIS A 7 -14.33 20.46 34.67
C HIS A 7 -14.26 19.12 33.91
N TYR A 8 -14.43 19.12 32.58
CA TYR A 8 -14.33 17.91 31.75
C TYR A 8 -12.91 17.61 31.28
N ALA A 9 -11.92 18.45 31.60
CA ALA A 9 -10.53 18.24 31.19
C ALA A 9 -10.00 16.83 31.49
N PRO A 10 -10.20 16.24 32.69
CA PRO A 10 -9.71 14.89 32.97
C PRO A 10 -10.33 13.80 32.09
N VAL A 11 -11.60 13.98 31.68
CA VAL A 11 -12.30 13.03 30.82
C VAL A 11 -11.74 13.09 29.40
N PHE A 12 -11.57 14.30 28.87
CA PHE A 12 -11.01 14.50 27.53
C PHE A 12 -9.54 14.08 27.44
N GLU A 13 -8.75 14.27 28.49
CA GLU A 13 -7.38 13.74 28.57
C GLU A 13 -7.35 12.21 28.45
N ARG A 14 -8.31 11.49 29.05
CA ARG A 14 -8.44 10.04 28.89
C ARG A 14 -8.79 9.64 27.46
N TYR A 15 -9.65 10.39 26.77
CA TYR A 15 -9.92 10.15 25.35
C TYR A 15 -8.67 10.40 24.49
N GLN A 16 -7.94 11.47 24.77
CA GLN A 16 -6.67 11.76 24.10
C GLN A 16 -5.66 10.63 24.31
N GLN A 17 -5.47 10.16 25.55
CA GLN A 17 -4.56 9.04 25.85
C GLN A 17 -4.92 7.78 25.07
N LYS A 18 -6.21 7.45 24.94
CA LYS A 18 -6.67 6.29 24.14
C LYS A 18 -6.41 6.48 22.65
N ALA A 19 -6.63 7.68 22.11
CA ALA A 19 -6.34 7.98 20.71
C ALA A 19 -4.83 7.90 20.43
N GLU A 20 -4.00 8.50 21.28
CA GLU A 20 -2.54 8.45 21.14
C GLU A 20 -2.01 7.01 21.26
N TYR A 21 -2.51 6.23 22.21
CA TYR A 21 -2.19 4.80 22.34
C TYR A 21 -2.50 4.03 21.05
N PHE A 22 -3.68 4.26 20.46
CA PHE A 22 -4.07 3.62 19.20
C PHE A 22 -3.14 4.01 18.05
N MET A 23 -2.83 5.31 17.87
CA MET A 23 -1.94 5.78 16.82
C MET A 23 -0.52 5.21 16.97
N CYS A 24 0.02 5.20 18.19
CA CYS A 24 1.31 4.59 18.49
C CYS A 24 1.33 3.09 18.17
N SER A 25 0.24 2.37 18.49
CA SER A 25 0.08 0.95 18.19
C SER A 25 0.10 0.67 16.69
N CYS A 26 -0.58 1.51 15.88
CA CYS A 26 -0.57 1.41 14.42
C CYS A 26 0.84 1.64 13.83
N LEU A 27 1.62 2.55 14.41
CA LEU A 27 2.97 2.85 13.95
C LEU A 27 4.03 1.82 14.38
N GLY A 28 3.70 0.91 15.30
CA GLY A 28 4.70 0.01 15.87
C GLY A 28 5.54 0.67 16.96
N LYS A 29 5.11 1.83 17.51
CA LYS A 29 5.82 2.59 18.53
C LYS A 29 5.16 2.55 19.92
N GLY A 30 4.06 1.82 20.07
CA GLY A 30 3.36 1.61 21.33
C GLY A 30 3.89 0.42 22.14
N SER A 31 3.33 0.22 23.33
CA SER A 31 3.64 -0.92 24.21
C SER A 31 3.03 -2.24 23.72
N ARG A 32 1.92 -2.17 22.98
CA ARG A 32 1.36 -3.27 22.20
C ARG A 32 1.05 -2.75 20.80
N ASN A 33 1.61 -3.39 19.79
CA ASN A 33 1.54 -2.94 18.41
C ASN A 33 0.65 -3.86 17.59
N VAL A 34 -0.02 -3.28 16.58
CA VAL A 34 -0.79 -4.06 15.62
C VAL A 34 0.16 -4.90 14.76
N GLN A 35 -0.26 -6.12 14.42
CA GLN A 35 0.48 -6.93 13.47
C GLN A 35 0.45 -6.27 12.09
N LYS A 36 1.54 -6.44 11.34
CA LYS A 36 1.63 -6.03 9.95
C LYS A 36 2.06 -7.23 9.11
N THR A 37 1.59 -7.28 7.87
CA THR A 37 2.11 -8.23 6.89
C THR A 37 3.60 -7.90 6.60
N PRO A 38 4.37 -8.84 6.03
CA PRO A 38 5.72 -8.55 5.53
C PRO A 38 5.77 -7.33 4.60
N GLY A 39 4.75 -7.11 3.77
CA GLY A 39 4.59 -5.95 2.91
C GLY A 39 4.18 -4.65 3.60
N GLY A 40 3.93 -4.66 4.92
CA GLY A 40 3.66 -3.46 5.72
C GLY A 40 2.19 -3.06 5.88
N LEU A 41 1.25 -3.88 5.41
CA LEU A 41 -0.18 -3.66 5.62
C LEU A 41 -0.57 -3.99 7.07
N ILE A 42 -1.38 -3.15 7.72
CA ILE A 42 -2.02 -3.53 8.99
C ILE A 42 -2.79 -4.84 8.81
N PHE A 43 -2.54 -5.83 9.66
CA PHE A 43 -3.24 -7.11 9.62
C PHE A 43 -3.91 -7.39 10.96
N ARG A 44 -5.25 -7.35 10.97
CA ARG A 44 -6.06 -7.57 12.19
C ARG A 44 -6.75 -8.93 12.19
N GLN A 45 -7.26 -9.36 11.04
CA GLN A 45 -7.99 -10.62 10.87
C GLN A 45 -7.98 -11.10 9.42
N ARG A 46 -8.42 -12.34 9.19
CA ARG A 46 -8.42 -12.97 7.85
C ARG A 46 -9.52 -12.45 6.94
N TRP A 47 -10.76 -12.43 7.42
CA TRP A 47 -11.91 -12.01 6.62
C TRP A 47 -11.97 -10.49 6.51
N ASN A 48 -11.86 -9.99 5.29
CA ASN A 48 -12.06 -8.59 4.93
C ASN A 48 -11.25 -7.65 5.82
N ASN A 49 -9.94 -7.88 5.85
CA ASN A 49 -9.00 -7.11 6.65
C ASN A 49 -8.98 -5.62 6.28
N MET A 50 -9.31 -5.27 5.02
CA MET A 50 -9.30 -3.89 4.54
C MET A 50 -10.20 -2.94 5.33
N GLN A 51 -11.25 -3.43 5.99
CA GLN A 51 -12.07 -2.60 6.89
C GLN A 51 -11.25 -1.96 8.03
N PHE A 52 -10.27 -2.70 8.57
CA PHE A 52 -9.40 -2.21 9.64
C PHE A 52 -8.31 -1.31 9.09
N VAL A 53 -7.77 -1.66 7.92
CA VAL A 53 -6.75 -0.86 7.23
C VAL A 53 -7.30 0.52 6.91
N THR A 54 -8.44 0.61 6.22
CA THR A 54 -8.98 1.91 5.79
C THR A 54 -9.48 2.73 6.97
N SER A 55 -10.15 2.10 7.95
CA SER A 55 -10.62 2.81 9.15
C SER A 55 -9.48 3.34 10.02
N ALA A 56 -8.45 2.54 10.29
CA ALA A 56 -7.29 2.98 11.08
C ALA A 56 -6.51 4.08 10.36
N SER A 57 -6.35 3.96 9.04
CA SER A 57 -5.65 4.96 8.22
C SER A 57 -6.44 6.28 8.15
N PHE A 58 -7.76 6.21 8.12
CA PHE A 58 -8.61 7.40 8.21
C PHE A 58 -8.44 8.12 9.54
N LEU A 59 -8.48 7.38 10.66
CA LEU A 59 -8.24 7.98 11.98
C LEU A 59 -6.83 8.56 12.10
N ALA A 60 -5.80 7.88 11.58
CA ALA A 60 -4.43 8.40 11.56
C ALA A 60 -4.32 9.70 10.75
N THR A 61 -5.04 9.79 9.62
CA THR A 61 -5.12 10.99 8.78
C THR A 61 -5.72 12.16 9.57
N VAL A 62 -6.90 11.95 10.18
CA VAL A 62 -7.59 12.98 10.97
C VAL A 62 -6.75 13.41 12.18
N TYR A 63 -6.13 12.45 12.86
CA TYR A 63 -5.33 12.74 14.05
C TYR A 63 -4.03 13.46 13.72
N SER A 64 -3.45 13.20 12.55
CA SER A 64 -2.31 13.98 12.04
C SER A 64 -2.69 15.46 11.87
N ASP A 65 -3.83 15.75 11.23
CA ASP A 65 -4.30 17.12 11.06
C ASP A 65 -4.59 17.80 12.41
N TYR A 66 -5.16 17.06 13.36
CA TYR A 66 -5.35 17.55 14.74
C TYR A 66 -4.03 17.93 15.41
N LEU A 67 -3.00 17.09 15.32
CA LEU A 67 -1.68 17.34 15.91
C LEU A 67 -0.98 18.53 15.24
N ALA A 68 -1.06 18.62 13.91
CA ALA A 68 -0.52 19.75 13.14
C ALA A 68 -1.18 21.07 13.55
N SER A 69 -2.52 21.08 13.66
CA SER A 69 -3.29 22.23 14.14
C SER A 69 -2.92 22.62 15.57
N ALA A 70 -2.70 21.64 16.44
CA ALA A 70 -2.30 21.88 17.81
C ALA A 70 -0.82 22.28 17.99
N GLY A 71 0.01 22.21 16.94
CA GLY A 71 1.46 22.42 17.04
C GLY A 71 2.15 21.40 17.95
N ARG A 72 1.69 20.14 17.94
CA ARG A 72 2.15 19.09 18.84
C ARG A 72 2.58 17.84 18.08
N ASP A 73 3.52 17.12 18.68
CA ASP A 73 3.87 15.75 18.27
C ASP A 73 3.09 14.72 19.08
N LEU A 74 2.87 13.56 18.46
CA LEU A 74 2.37 12.36 19.14
C LEU A 74 3.49 11.75 19.98
N LYS A 75 3.21 11.47 21.25
CA LYS A 75 4.18 10.86 22.19
C LYS A 75 3.95 9.36 22.27
N CYS A 76 4.92 8.57 21.78
CA CYS A 76 4.88 7.11 21.88
C CYS A 76 6.03 6.59 22.76
N SER A 77 5.88 5.36 23.26
CA SER A 77 6.90 4.69 24.09
C SER A 77 8.25 4.52 23.36
N ALA A 78 8.22 4.33 22.04
CA ALA A 78 9.42 4.18 21.21
C ALA A 78 9.83 5.49 20.51
N GLY A 79 9.46 6.65 21.06
CA GLY A 79 9.84 7.98 20.57
C GLY A 79 8.67 8.79 20.01
N ASN A 80 8.91 10.10 19.85
CA ASN A 80 7.91 11.02 19.34
C ASN A 80 7.68 10.82 17.83
N VAL A 81 6.48 11.17 17.38
CA VAL A 81 6.03 11.06 15.99
C VAL A 81 5.49 12.42 15.57
N ALA A 82 6.10 13.01 14.55
CA ALA A 82 5.62 14.26 13.98
C ALA A 82 4.30 14.04 13.22
N PRO A 83 3.42 15.04 13.11
CA PRO A 83 2.18 14.93 12.33
C PRO A 83 2.40 14.39 10.91
N ALA A 84 3.44 14.86 10.22
CA ALA A 84 3.79 14.42 8.87
C ALA A 84 4.16 12.93 8.79
N GLU A 85 4.80 12.38 9.84
CA GLU A 85 5.12 10.94 9.92
C GLU A 85 3.83 10.11 10.06
N LEU A 86 2.89 10.57 10.89
CA LEU A 86 1.59 9.89 11.05
C LEU A 86 0.75 9.93 9.76
N LEU A 87 0.76 11.05 9.02
CA LEU A 87 0.12 11.13 7.71
C LEU A 87 0.82 10.24 6.67
N GLY A 88 2.16 10.20 6.69
CA GLY A 88 2.95 9.32 5.85
C GLY A 88 2.62 7.85 6.06
N PHE A 89 2.36 7.44 7.30
CA PHE A 89 1.85 6.10 7.60
C PHE A 89 0.48 5.85 6.99
N ALA A 90 -0.50 6.74 7.16
CA ALA A 90 -1.82 6.59 6.53
C ALA A 90 -1.72 6.50 5.00
N LYS A 91 -0.86 7.34 4.39
CA LYS A 91 -0.57 7.29 2.95
C LYS A 91 -0.01 5.93 2.54
N SER A 92 0.94 5.36 3.28
CA SER A 92 1.51 4.04 2.96
C SER A 92 0.48 2.92 2.89
N GLN A 93 -0.57 2.99 3.72
CA GLN A 93 -1.66 2.00 3.68
C GLN A 93 -2.53 2.19 2.43
N VAL A 94 -2.79 3.44 2.02
CA VAL A 94 -3.46 3.74 0.76
C VAL A 94 -2.61 3.30 -0.44
N ASP A 95 -1.31 3.62 -0.44
CA ASP A 95 -0.38 3.20 -1.49
C ASP A 95 -0.36 1.67 -1.61
N TYR A 96 -0.35 0.94 -0.49
CA TYR A 96 -0.48 -0.52 -0.47
C TYR A 96 -1.80 -0.97 -1.12
N ILE A 97 -2.95 -0.37 -0.76
CA ILE A 97 -4.25 -0.69 -1.37
C ILE A 97 -4.22 -0.44 -2.88
N LEU A 98 -3.54 0.59 -3.34
CA LEU A 98 -3.50 1.01 -4.74
C LEU A 98 -2.40 0.32 -5.57
N GLY A 99 -1.57 -0.53 -4.96
CA GLY A 99 -0.65 -1.41 -5.67
C GLY A 99 0.80 -1.39 -5.19
N ASP A 100 1.20 -0.50 -4.27
CA ASP A 100 2.54 -0.56 -3.66
C ASP A 100 2.61 -1.62 -2.56
N ASN A 101 2.44 -2.86 -2.99
CA ASN A 101 2.50 -4.05 -2.15
C ASN A 101 3.40 -5.10 -2.83
N PRO A 102 3.74 -6.20 -2.13
CA PRO A 102 4.59 -7.24 -2.71
C PRO A 102 4.06 -7.80 -4.03
N ARG A 103 2.74 -7.75 -4.26
CA ARG A 103 2.10 -8.32 -5.46
C ARG A 103 2.04 -7.38 -6.66
N ALA A 104 2.34 -6.08 -6.48
CA ALA A 104 2.04 -5.04 -7.45
C ALA A 104 0.57 -5.12 -7.95
N THR A 105 -0.36 -5.39 -7.03
CA THR A 105 -1.79 -5.56 -7.31
C THR A 105 -2.59 -4.49 -6.58
N SER A 106 -3.35 -3.67 -7.30
CA SER A 106 -4.35 -2.81 -6.67
C SER A 106 -5.48 -3.68 -6.09
N TYR A 107 -5.81 -3.48 -4.83
CA TYR A 107 -7.01 -4.04 -4.20
C TYR A 107 -8.24 -3.16 -4.38
N MET A 108 -8.11 -2.06 -5.13
CA MET A 108 -9.23 -1.27 -5.65
C MET A 108 -9.51 -1.67 -7.10
N VAL A 109 -10.69 -2.23 -7.34
CA VAL A 109 -11.11 -2.73 -8.66
C VAL A 109 -11.11 -1.60 -9.69
N GLY A 110 -10.50 -1.85 -10.86
CA GLY A 110 -10.41 -0.89 -11.95
C GLY A 110 -9.35 0.20 -11.78
N TYR A 111 -8.56 0.18 -10.70
CA TYR A 111 -7.43 1.08 -10.50
C TYR A 111 -6.09 0.39 -10.83
N GLY A 112 -5.23 1.08 -11.59
CA GLY A 112 -3.94 0.55 -12.02
C GLY A 112 -4.04 -0.54 -13.10
N ASN A 113 -2.91 -1.18 -13.41
CA ASN A 113 -2.82 -2.18 -14.48
C ASN A 113 -3.10 -3.63 -14.02
N ASN A 114 -3.18 -3.86 -12.71
CA ASN A 114 -3.35 -5.17 -12.11
C ASN A 114 -4.28 -5.06 -10.91
N TYR A 115 -5.47 -5.66 -10.98
CA TYR A 115 -6.50 -5.62 -9.94
C TYR A 115 -7.38 -6.88 -10.00
N PRO A 116 -8.10 -7.24 -8.90
CA PRO A 116 -9.02 -8.37 -8.87
C PRO A 116 -10.08 -8.28 -9.96
N GLN A 117 -10.26 -9.36 -10.72
CA GLN A 117 -11.25 -9.48 -11.78
C GLN A 117 -12.40 -10.42 -11.43
N ARG A 118 -12.33 -11.14 -10.30
CA ARG A 118 -13.32 -12.14 -9.90
C ARG A 118 -13.82 -11.85 -8.48
N VAL A 119 -14.43 -10.69 -8.29
CA VAL A 119 -14.84 -10.23 -6.95
C VAL A 119 -16.11 -10.93 -6.48
N HIS A 120 -16.24 -11.12 -5.17
CA HIS A 120 -17.43 -11.73 -4.55
C HIS A 120 -18.62 -10.74 -4.55
N HIS A 121 -19.12 -10.36 -5.73
CA HIS A 121 -20.22 -9.40 -5.87
C HIS A 121 -21.20 -9.86 -6.97
N ARG A 122 -22.46 -10.10 -6.59
CA ARG A 122 -23.48 -10.69 -7.48
C ARG A 122 -23.73 -9.87 -8.75
N ALA A 123 -23.92 -8.56 -8.62
CA ALA A 123 -24.16 -7.71 -9.79
C ALA A 123 -22.88 -7.48 -10.63
N SER A 124 -21.69 -7.77 -10.07
CA SER A 124 -20.43 -7.77 -10.82
C SER A 124 -20.35 -9.03 -11.68
N SER A 125 -20.62 -10.18 -11.06
CA SER A 125 -20.41 -11.52 -11.64
C SER A 125 -21.51 -12.02 -12.57
N ILE A 126 -22.74 -11.55 -12.42
CA ILE A 126 -23.89 -11.95 -13.26
C ILE A 126 -24.01 -10.97 -14.44
N VAL A 127 -24.12 -11.47 -15.66
CA VAL A 127 -24.28 -10.66 -16.88
C VAL A 127 -25.41 -9.63 -16.73
N SER A 128 -25.20 -8.42 -17.25
CA SER A 128 -26.19 -7.35 -17.21
C SER A 128 -27.47 -7.75 -17.96
N ILE A 129 -28.62 -7.30 -17.45
CA ILE A 129 -29.93 -7.43 -18.12
C ILE A 129 -29.93 -6.79 -19.52
N LYS A 130 -29.06 -5.80 -19.77
CA LYS A 130 -28.88 -5.18 -21.09
C LYS A 130 -28.20 -6.09 -22.11
N VAL A 131 -27.44 -7.08 -21.64
CA VAL A 131 -26.74 -8.07 -22.48
C VAL A 131 -27.58 -9.34 -22.61
N ASN A 132 -28.16 -9.82 -21.51
CA ASN A 132 -29.08 -10.95 -21.51
C ASN A 132 -30.26 -10.65 -20.58
N PRO A 133 -31.48 -10.43 -21.11
CA PRO A 133 -32.65 -10.10 -20.30
C PRO A 133 -33.26 -11.31 -19.57
N SER A 134 -32.71 -12.52 -19.75
CA SER A 134 -33.23 -13.74 -19.12
C SER A 134 -33.19 -13.63 -17.60
N PHE A 135 -34.28 -14.05 -16.95
CA PHE A 135 -34.37 -14.03 -15.49
C PHE A 135 -33.32 -14.94 -14.85
N VAL A 136 -32.57 -14.41 -13.88
CA VAL A 136 -31.60 -15.16 -13.09
C VAL A 136 -32.14 -15.31 -11.67
N SER A 137 -32.58 -16.51 -11.31
CA SER A 137 -33.01 -16.82 -9.93
C SER A 137 -31.83 -16.83 -8.97
N CYS A 138 -32.07 -16.71 -7.65
CA CYS A 138 -31.00 -16.77 -6.65
C CYS A 138 -30.16 -18.06 -6.74
N ARG A 139 -30.83 -19.23 -6.84
CA ARG A 139 -30.16 -20.53 -6.99
C ARG A 139 -29.48 -20.68 -8.35
N GLY A 140 -30.12 -20.21 -9.43
CA GLY A 140 -29.54 -20.26 -10.77
C GLY A 140 -28.29 -19.38 -10.90
N GLY A 141 -28.32 -18.18 -10.32
CA GLY A 141 -27.19 -17.26 -10.26
C GLY A 141 -26.03 -17.85 -9.46
N TYR A 142 -26.31 -18.44 -8.30
CA TYR A 142 -25.30 -19.15 -7.51
C TYR A 142 -24.68 -20.31 -8.29
N ALA A 143 -25.49 -21.20 -8.85
CA ALA A 143 -25.02 -22.38 -9.59
C ALA A 143 -24.19 -22.02 -10.83
N THR A 144 -24.52 -20.93 -11.51
CA THR A 144 -23.87 -20.53 -12.77
C THR A 144 -22.63 -19.66 -12.54
N TRP A 145 -22.74 -18.67 -11.66
CA TRP A 145 -21.75 -17.58 -11.58
C TRP A 145 -20.85 -17.66 -10.36
N PHE A 146 -21.26 -18.25 -9.24
CA PHE A 146 -20.45 -18.22 -8.02
C PHE A 146 -19.07 -18.88 -8.23
N SER A 147 -19.04 -20.09 -8.80
CA SER A 147 -17.82 -20.86 -9.05
C SER A 147 -17.17 -20.60 -10.42
N SER A 148 -17.74 -19.72 -11.25
CA SER A 148 -17.22 -19.42 -12.59
C SER A 148 -15.76 -18.94 -12.53
N LYS A 149 -14.94 -19.44 -13.46
CA LYS A 149 -13.51 -19.07 -13.57
C LYS A 149 -13.27 -17.83 -14.43
N GLY A 150 -14.29 -17.37 -15.16
CA GLY A 150 -14.22 -16.14 -15.94
C GLY A 150 -14.22 -14.90 -15.06
N SER A 151 -13.62 -13.83 -15.59
CA SER A 151 -13.71 -12.48 -15.03
C SER A 151 -15.17 -12.03 -14.93
N ASP A 152 -15.44 -11.15 -13.98
CA ASP A 152 -16.76 -10.56 -13.80
C ASP A 152 -17.15 -9.72 -15.04
N PRO A 153 -18.35 -9.94 -15.62
CA PRO A 153 -18.79 -9.24 -16.82
C PRO A 153 -19.06 -7.75 -16.59
N ASN A 154 -19.34 -7.33 -15.35
CA ASN A 154 -19.55 -5.92 -15.02
C ASN A 154 -18.45 -5.45 -14.06
N LEU A 155 -17.57 -4.58 -14.52
CA LEU A 155 -16.48 -4.08 -13.69
C LEU A 155 -17.00 -3.20 -12.54
N LEU A 156 -16.78 -3.64 -11.29
CA LEU A 156 -17.19 -2.90 -10.10
C LEU A 156 -16.15 -1.82 -9.73
N VAL A 157 -16.02 -0.81 -10.59
CA VAL A 157 -14.99 0.23 -10.49
C VAL A 157 -14.99 0.92 -9.12
N GLY A 158 -13.81 1.06 -8.52
CA GLY A 158 -13.58 1.75 -7.25
C GLY A 158 -13.83 0.89 -6.01
N ALA A 159 -14.36 -0.33 -6.14
CA ALA A 159 -14.59 -1.20 -5.00
C ALA A 159 -13.28 -1.69 -4.38
N VAL A 160 -13.15 -1.55 -3.06
CA VAL A 160 -12.02 -2.09 -2.30
C VAL A 160 -12.39 -3.46 -1.75
N VAL A 161 -11.70 -4.50 -2.23
CA VAL A 161 -11.91 -5.89 -1.80
C VAL A 161 -11.31 -6.14 -0.41
N GLY A 162 -11.55 -7.33 0.15
CA GLY A 162 -11.07 -7.73 1.47
C GLY A 162 -9.56 -7.75 1.67
N GLY A 163 -8.79 -7.84 0.59
CA GLY A 163 -7.33 -7.73 0.60
C GLY A 163 -6.60 -9.06 0.85
N PRO A 164 -5.26 -9.02 1.00
CA PRO A 164 -4.45 -10.22 1.14
C PRO A 164 -4.53 -10.84 2.54
N ASP A 165 -3.96 -12.03 2.67
CA ASP A 165 -3.73 -12.68 3.96
C ASP A 165 -2.53 -12.07 4.73
N ALA A 166 -2.21 -12.68 5.88
CA ALA A 166 -1.14 -12.24 6.78
C ALA A 166 0.26 -12.21 6.13
N TYR A 167 0.43 -12.87 4.98
CA TYR A 167 1.68 -13.04 4.25
C TYR A 167 1.65 -12.38 2.88
N ASP A 168 0.78 -11.40 2.68
CA ASP A 168 0.59 -10.65 1.44
C ASP A 168 0.11 -11.52 0.26
N ASN A 169 -0.42 -12.73 0.50
CA ASN A 169 -0.98 -13.56 -0.57
C ASN A 169 -2.45 -13.22 -0.82
N PHE A 170 -2.81 -13.20 -2.10
CA PHE A 170 -4.16 -12.92 -2.54
C PHE A 170 -4.57 -13.89 -3.64
N GLY A 171 -5.71 -14.56 -3.46
CA GLY A 171 -6.32 -15.42 -4.47
C GLY A 171 -7.54 -14.77 -5.09
N ASP A 172 -7.41 -14.28 -6.33
CA ASP A 172 -8.51 -13.69 -7.12
C ASP A 172 -9.50 -14.76 -7.58
N ARG A 173 -10.33 -15.21 -6.64
CA ARG A 173 -11.36 -16.21 -6.84
C ARG A 173 -12.64 -15.76 -6.15
N ARG A 174 -13.75 -15.77 -6.87
CA ARG A 174 -15.06 -15.31 -6.39
C ARG A 174 -15.57 -16.08 -5.17
N ASP A 175 -15.17 -17.33 -5.00
CA ASP A 175 -15.49 -18.18 -3.84
C ASP A 175 -14.59 -17.90 -2.63
N ASN A 176 -13.48 -17.19 -2.81
CA ASN A 176 -12.61 -16.68 -1.75
C ASN A 176 -13.19 -15.36 -1.21
N TYR A 177 -14.39 -15.41 -0.65
CA TYR A 177 -15.12 -14.23 -0.17
C TYR A 177 -14.35 -13.48 0.91
N GLU A 178 -13.55 -14.15 1.75
CA GLU A 178 -12.72 -13.49 2.77
C GLU A 178 -11.80 -12.41 2.19
N GLN A 179 -11.23 -12.64 1.00
CA GLN A 179 -10.30 -11.72 0.35
C GLN A 179 -10.94 -10.91 -0.77
N THR A 180 -11.91 -11.47 -1.49
CA THR A 180 -12.48 -10.88 -2.71
C THR A 180 -13.79 -10.14 -2.49
N GLU A 181 -14.35 -10.14 -1.27
CA GLU A 181 -15.57 -9.40 -0.94
C GLU A 181 -15.31 -7.89 -0.89
N PRO A 182 -15.96 -7.10 -1.77
CA PRO A 182 -16.01 -5.66 -1.60
C PRO A 182 -17.09 -5.29 -0.59
N ALA A 183 -16.83 -4.26 0.21
CA ALA A 183 -17.81 -3.78 1.19
C ALA A 183 -17.84 -2.26 1.28
N THR A 184 -19.01 -1.70 1.56
CA THR A 184 -19.20 -0.25 1.75
C THR A 184 -18.32 0.29 2.88
N TYR A 185 -18.13 -0.49 3.96
CA TYR A 185 -17.27 -0.12 5.08
C TYR A 185 -15.77 -0.19 4.76
N ASN A 186 -15.34 -0.87 3.69
CA ASN A 186 -13.96 -0.75 3.19
C ASN A 186 -13.77 0.61 2.49
N ASN A 187 -14.75 0.97 1.65
CA ASN A 187 -14.73 2.18 0.84
C ASN A 187 -15.00 3.47 1.62
N ALA A 188 -15.91 3.46 2.60
CA ALA A 188 -16.32 4.69 3.27
C ALA A 188 -15.15 5.45 3.94
N PRO A 189 -14.23 4.80 4.68
CA PRO A 189 -13.10 5.52 5.28
C PRO A 189 -12.06 5.97 4.26
N ILE A 190 -11.79 5.17 3.21
CA ILE A 190 -10.72 5.49 2.24
C ILE A 190 -11.03 6.75 1.44
N LEU A 191 -12.31 7.06 1.19
CA LEU A 191 -12.72 8.29 0.50
C LEU A 191 -12.23 9.55 1.22
N GLY A 192 -12.33 9.59 2.55
CA GLY A 192 -11.83 10.72 3.34
C GLY A 192 -10.31 10.87 3.27
N ILE A 193 -9.59 9.74 3.25
CA ILE A 193 -8.12 9.75 3.11
C ILE A 193 -7.72 10.26 1.72
N LEU A 194 -8.35 9.74 0.66
CA LEU A 194 -8.07 10.14 -0.71
C LEU A 194 -8.37 11.63 -0.93
N ALA A 195 -9.49 12.13 -0.40
CA ALA A 195 -9.80 13.55 -0.43
C ALA A 195 -8.71 14.39 0.25
N ARG A 196 -8.25 13.96 1.44
CA ARG A 196 -7.20 14.65 2.19
C ARG A 196 -5.83 14.60 1.50
N LEU A 197 -5.49 13.50 0.84
CA LEU A 197 -4.24 13.37 0.08
C LEU A 197 -4.27 14.18 -1.23
N ASN A 198 -5.42 14.22 -1.91
CA ASN A 198 -5.61 15.00 -3.14
C ASN A 198 -5.61 16.51 -2.89
N ALA A 199 -6.05 16.94 -1.71
CA ALA A 199 -6.01 18.34 -1.26
C ALA A 199 -4.62 19.00 -1.30
N GLY A 200 -3.54 18.19 -1.31
CA GLY A 200 -2.17 18.67 -1.15
C GLY A 200 -1.94 19.41 0.18
N HIS A 201 -0.92 20.27 0.20
CA HIS A 201 -0.61 21.13 1.36
C HIS A 201 -1.45 22.41 1.44
N GLY A 202 -2.32 22.68 0.45
CA GLY A 202 -3.02 23.97 0.29
C GLY A 202 -4.55 23.93 0.21
N GLY A 203 -5.18 22.78 -0.04
CA GLY A 203 -6.60 22.74 -0.43
C GLY A 203 -7.61 22.48 0.68
N TYR A 204 -7.23 21.79 1.75
CA TYR A 204 -8.15 21.45 2.85
C TYR A 204 -7.41 21.47 4.18
N ASN A 205 -7.00 22.66 4.60
CA ASN A 205 -6.71 22.90 5.99
C ASN A 205 -8.04 22.91 6.75
N GLN A 206 -8.55 21.74 7.13
CA GLN A 206 -9.38 21.62 8.34
C GLN A 206 -8.52 21.83 9.59
N LEU A 207 -7.58 22.77 9.54
CA LEU A 207 -7.00 23.34 10.73
C LEU A 207 -8.20 23.95 11.45
N LEU A 208 -8.63 23.29 12.52
CA LEU A 208 -9.54 23.91 13.47
C LEU A 208 -8.97 25.30 13.78
N PRO A 209 -9.80 26.35 13.90
CA PRO A 209 -9.31 27.66 14.32
C PRO A 209 -8.61 27.50 15.68
N VAL A 210 -7.28 27.44 15.66
CA VAL A 210 -6.44 27.38 16.84
C VAL A 210 -6.06 28.80 17.17
N ILE A 211 -6.76 29.37 18.15
CA ILE A 211 -6.25 30.51 18.90
C ILE A 211 -5.16 29.94 19.81
N VAL A 212 -3.90 30.11 19.41
CA VAL A 212 -2.75 29.86 20.29
C VAL A 212 -2.72 30.99 21.32
N PRO A 213 -2.88 30.74 22.63
CA PRO A 213 -2.64 31.78 23.62
C PRO A 213 -1.17 32.22 23.52
N ALA A 214 -0.94 33.53 23.41
CA ALA A 214 0.41 34.08 23.41
C ALA A 214 1.16 33.60 24.66
N ALA A 215 2.30 32.93 24.45
CA ALA A 215 3.17 32.55 25.55
C ALA A 215 3.67 33.81 26.25
N THR A 216 3.46 33.91 27.56
CA THR A 216 4.13 34.90 28.41
C THR A 216 5.64 34.68 28.32
N PRO A 217 6.45 35.74 28.10
CA PRO A 217 7.88 35.59 27.92
C PRO A 217 8.52 35.24 29.27
N VAL A 218 8.90 33.97 29.44
CA VAL A 218 9.83 33.58 30.50
C VAL A 218 11.23 33.85 29.97
N VAL A 219 11.85 34.92 30.48
CA VAL A 219 13.24 35.25 30.22
C VAL A 219 14.12 34.23 30.94
N THR A 220 14.65 33.25 30.20
CA THR A 220 15.76 32.42 30.67
C THR A 220 17.07 32.86 30.02
N LYS A 221 18.04 33.17 30.88
CA LYS A 221 19.41 33.59 30.54
C LYS A 221 20.14 32.48 29.76
N PRO A 222 20.97 32.78 28.74
CA PRO A 222 21.62 31.75 27.93
C PRO A 222 22.76 31.07 28.67
N SER A 223 22.81 29.75 28.63
CA SER A 223 24.00 28.95 28.97
C SER A 223 24.83 28.66 27.71
N PRO A 224 26.17 28.55 27.77
CA PRO A 224 27.01 28.48 26.57
C PRO A 224 26.81 27.17 25.78
N ALA A 225 26.72 27.30 24.46
CA ALA A 225 26.59 26.19 23.52
C ALA A 225 27.87 25.33 23.45
N PRO A 226 27.76 23.98 23.48
CA PRO A 226 28.87 23.11 23.10
C PRO A 226 29.13 23.21 21.58
N LYS A 227 30.41 23.32 21.20
CA LYS A 227 30.86 23.38 19.80
C LYS A 227 30.42 22.13 19.01
N PRO A 228 30.04 22.25 17.73
CA PRO A 228 29.69 21.10 16.88
C PRO A 228 30.93 20.26 16.56
N LYS A 229 30.87 18.95 16.85
CA LYS A 229 31.74 17.97 16.20
C LYS A 229 31.14 17.64 14.84
N THR A 230 31.84 18.03 13.77
CA THR A 230 31.57 17.62 12.39
C THR A 230 31.71 16.10 12.26
N ILE A 231 30.59 15.42 11.99
CA ILE A 231 30.57 14.05 11.48
C ILE A 231 30.14 14.14 10.01
N PRO A 232 30.93 13.62 9.05
CA PRO A 232 30.56 13.66 7.63
C PRO A 232 29.30 12.84 7.35
N PRO A 233 28.44 13.25 6.41
CA PRO A 233 27.28 12.48 6.03
C PRO A 233 27.71 11.25 5.23
N THR A 234 27.57 10.06 5.82
CA THR A 234 27.62 8.81 5.06
C THR A 234 26.31 8.67 4.27
N LYS A 235 26.33 9.17 3.03
CA LYS A 235 25.38 8.72 1.99
C LYS A 235 25.45 7.19 1.91
N PRO A 236 24.34 6.46 2.00
CA PRO A 236 24.29 5.09 1.49
C PRO A 236 24.62 5.16 0.01
N LYS A 237 25.80 4.63 -0.36
CA LYS A 237 26.20 4.48 -1.75
C LYS A 237 25.28 3.43 -2.36
N THR A 238 24.27 3.87 -3.11
CA THR A 238 23.46 2.99 -3.95
C THR A 238 24.35 2.44 -5.06
N THR A 239 24.86 1.22 -4.86
CA THR A 239 25.51 0.46 -5.92
C THR A 239 24.44 0.03 -6.92
N PRO A 240 24.56 0.36 -8.22
CA PRO A 240 23.67 -0.19 -9.24
C PRO A 240 23.81 -1.72 -9.24
N ALA A 241 22.69 -2.42 -9.07
CA ALA A 241 22.65 -3.88 -9.17
C ALA A 241 22.91 -4.32 -10.63
N PRO A 242 23.47 -5.53 -10.86
CA PRO A 242 23.68 -6.06 -12.20
C PRO A 242 22.33 -6.33 -12.87
N ALA A 243 21.90 -5.42 -13.74
CA ALA A 243 20.80 -5.62 -14.67
C ALA A 243 21.41 -5.66 -16.07
N SER A 244 21.30 -6.80 -16.77
CA SER A 244 21.75 -6.85 -18.16
C SER A 244 20.62 -6.35 -19.06
N SER A 245 20.83 -5.20 -19.69
CA SER A 245 19.94 -4.66 -20.71
C SER A 245 20.29 -5.25 -22.07
N SER A 246 19.28 -5.63 -22.86
CA SER A 246 19.45 -5.71 -24.31
C SER A 246 19.25 -4.30 -24.89
N GLY A 247 19.77 -4.00 -26.08
CA GLY A 247 19.57 -2.68 -26.70
C GLY A 247 18.09 -2.25 -26.79
N ALA A 248 17.17 -3.22 -26.87
CA ALA A 248 15.74 -3.00 -26.97
C ALA A 248 14.98 -2.95 -25.62
N ILE A 249 15.56 -3.46 -24.52
CA ILE A 249 14.86 -3.61 -23.24
C ILE A 249 15.76 -3.15 -22.10
N ALA A 250 15.28 -2.21 -21.30
CA ALA A 250 15.95 -1.78 -20.08
C ALA A 250 15.31 -2.40 -18.84
N ILE A 251 16.17 -2.87 -17.94
CA ILE A 251 15.77 -3.39 -16.63
C ILE A 251 16.36 -2.47 -15.56
N GLN A 252 15.52 -2.00 -14.64
CA GLN A 252 15.93 -1.17 -13.52
C GLN A 252 15.41 -1.79 -12.22
N GLN A 253 16.32 -2.08 -11.29
CA GLN A 253 15.99 -2.62 -9.98
C GLN A 253 16.17 -1.56 -8.91
N LYS A 254 15.16 -1.35 -8.06
CA LYS A 254 15.18 -0.39 -6.95
C LYS A 254 14.85 -1.09 -5.65
N LEU A 255 15.75 -1.01 -4.66
CA LEU A 255 15.43 -1.35 -3.28
C LEU A 255 14.36 -0.37 -2.79
N THR A 256 13.16 -0.87 -2.47
CA THR A 256 12.06 -0.02 -2.00
C THR A 256 12.00 0.03 -0.48
N THR A 257 12.26 -1.09 0.19
CA THR A 257 12.26 -1.18 1.65
C THR A 257 13.05 -2.39 2.15
N SER A 258 13.42 -2.38 3.43
CA SER A 258 14.01 -3.53 4.12
C SER A 258 13.50 -3.59 5.56
N TRP A 259 13.31 -4.79 6.09
CA TRP A 259 12.84 -5.01 7.46
C TRP A 259 13.50 -6.24 8.07
N ILE A 260 13.43 -6.34 9.40
CA ILE A 260 13.88 -7.52 10.14
C ILE A 260 12.64 -8.29 10.57
N SER A 261 12.62 -9.60 10.31
CA SER A 261 11.61 -10.53 10.78
C SER A 261 12.29 -11.81 11.25
N ASN A 262 11.99 -12.25 12.47
CA ASN A 262 12.59 -13.44 13.11
C ASN A 262 14.14 -13.46 13.05
N GLY A 263 14.78 -12.32 13.33
CA GLY A 263 16.24 -12.19 13.30
C GLY A 263 16.86 -12.16 11.89
N LYS A 264 16.05 -12.29 10.82
CA LYS A 264 16.52 -12.27 9.43
C LYS A 264 16.11 -10.95 8.75
N ARG A 265 17.03 -10.35 8.00
CA ARG A 265 16.76 -9.14 7.22
C ARG A 265 16.20 -9.53 5.84
N TYR A 266 15.11 -8.89 5.46
CA TYR A 266 14.46 -9.02 4.18
C TYR A 266 14.58 -7.71 3.41
N TYR A 267 14.69 -7.82 2.09
CA TYR A 267 14.76 -6.71 1.15
C TYR A 267 13.65 -6.87 0.12
N ARG A 268 12.93 -5.77 -0.16
CA ARG A 268 11.98 -5.68 -1.27
C ARG A 268 12.61 -4.90 -2.42
N TYR A 269 12.62 -5.51 -3.59
CA TYR A 269 13.05 -4.86 -4.83
C TYR A 269 11.86 -4.71 -5.77
N SER A 270 11.62 -3.49 -6.24
CA SER A 270 10.77 -3.21 -7.41
C SER A 270 11.66 -3.24 -8.64
N THR A 271 11.24 -3.98 -9.66
CA THR A 271 11.96 -4.12 -10.93
C THR A 271 11.09 -3.67 -12.08
N ILE A 272 11.55 -2.65 -12.79
CA ILE A 272 10.88 -2.07 -13.96
C ILE A 272 11.57 -2.58 -15.22
N VAL A 273 10.79 -3.22 -16.09
CA VAL A 273 11.20 -3.69 -17.43
C VAL A 273 10.55 -2.78 -18.46
N THR A 274 11.35 -2.00 -19.18
CA THR A 274 10.89 -1.00 -20.15
C THR A 274 11.22 -1.43 -21.57
N ASN A 275 10.22 -1.44 -22.45
CA ASN A 275 10.43 -1.59 -23.89
C ASN A 275 10.97 -0.29 -24.47
N LYS A 276 12.27 -0.25 -24.80
CA LYS A 276 12.94 0.89 -25.42
C LYS A 276 12.91 0.85 -26.96
N SER A 277 12.42 -0.25 -27.54
CA SER A 277 12.30 -0.34 -28.99
C SER A 277 11.13 0.48 -29.52
N ALA A 278 11.15 0.77 -30.82
CA ALA A 278 10.02 1.38 -31.53
C ALA A 278 8.88 0.37 -31.83
N LYS A 279 9.07 -0.91 -31.53
CA LYS A 279 8.15 -2.01 -31.87
C LYS A 279 7.45 -2.56 -30.64
N THR A 280 6.36 -3.32 -30.84
CA THR A 280 5.65 -3.95 -29.72
C THR A 280 6.40 -5.19 -29.28
N LEU A 281 6.78 -5.23 -28.00
CA LEU A 281 7.45 -6.36 -27.38
C LEU A 281 6.43 -7.48 -27.08
N LYS A 282 6.71 -8.69 -27.53
CA LYS A 282 5.92 -9.90 -27.31
C LYS A 282 6.81 -11.03 -26.79
N ASN A 283 6.19 -12.06 -26.22
CA ASN A 283 6.86 -13.30 -25.80
C ASN A 283 8.11 -13.07 -24.93
N LEU A 284 8.07 -12.06 -24.06
CA LEU A 284 9.17 -11.74 -23.16
C LEU A 284 9.46 -12.94 -22.25
N LYS A 285 10.74 -13.31 -22.15
CA LYS A 285 11.26 -14.26 -21.18
C LYS A 285 12.42 -13.60 -20.42
N LEU A 286 12.30 -13.61 -19.10
CA LEU A 286 13.30 -13.14 -18.16
C LEU A 286 13.93 -14.34 -17.46
N SER A 287 15.25 -14.33 -17.33
CA SER A 287 15.97 -15.24 -16.44
C SER A 287 16.27 -14.51 -15.14
N ILE A 288 15.87 -15.11 -14.02
CA ILE A 288 16.06 -14.57 -12.68
C ILE A 288 16.81 -15.60 -11.85
N SER A 289 18.02 -15.25 -11.42
CA SER A 289 18.86 -16.11 -10.58
C SER A 289 19.24 -15.43 -9.27
N LYS A 290 19.72 -16.20 -8.29
CA LYS A 290 19.96 -15.74 -6.90
C LYS A 290 18.70 -15.16 -6.21
N LEU A 291 17.52 -15.62 -6.64
CA LEU A 291 16.25 -15.32 -5.98
C LEU A 291 15.96 -16.41 -4.93
N TYR A 292 15.86 -16.00 -3.67
CA TYR A 292 15.69 -16.91 -2.52
C TYR A 292 14.37 -16.65 -1.77
N GLY A 293 13.40 -16.07 -2.46
CA GLY A 293 12.13 -15.71 -1.88
C GLY A 293 11.07 -15.46 -2.94
N PRO A 294 9.87 -15.07 -2.51
CA PRO A 294 8.74 -14.91 -3.42
C PRO A 294 8.94 -13.76 -4.41
N LEU A 295 8.36 -13.95 -5.60
CA LEU A 295 8.28 -12.97 -6.67
C LEU A 295 6.83 -12.86 -7.13
N TRP A 296 6.43 -11.65 -7.50
CA TRP A 296 5.11 -11.34 -8.01
C TRP A 296 5.18 -10.39 -9.21
N GLY A 297 4.15 -10.38 -10.04
CA GLY A 297 4.08 -9.54 -11.24
C GLY A 297 4.63 -10.20 -12.51
N LEU A 298 5.05 -11.46 -12.45
CA LEU A 298 5.46 -12.28 -13.60
C LEU A 298 4.79 -13.66 -13.56
N THR A 299 4.68 -14.30 -14.72
CA THR A 299 4.25 -15.70 -14.82
C THR A 299 5.46 -16.63 -14.81
N ASN A 300 5.48 -17.64 -13.93
CA ASN A 300 6.53 -18.66 -13.94
C ASN A 300 6.30 -19.64 -15.11
N LEU A 301 7.28 -19.77 -16.01
CA LEU A 301 7.27 -20.65 -17.18
C LEU A 301 8.18 -21.89 -16.99
N GLY A 302 8.59 -22.19 -15.77
CA GLY A 302 9.51 -23.27 -15.42
C GLY A 302 10.96 -22.79 -15.30
N ASN A 303 11.62 -22.58 -16.45
CA ASN A 303 13.03 -22.13 -16.50
C ASN A 303 13.19 -20.62 -16.74
N ALA A 304 12.09 -19.89 -16.88
CA ALA A 304 12.06 -18.46 -17.14
C ALA A 304 10.78 -17.84 -16.57
N TYR A 305 10.74 -16.51 -16.55
CA TYR A 305 9.57 -15.73 -16.18
C TYR A 305 9.06 -14.93 -17.38
N GLY A 306 7.77 -15.03 -17.65
CA GLY A 306 7.11 -14.30 -18.73
C GLY A 306 6.30 -13.12 -18.24
N PHE A 307 5.61 -12.48 -19.18
CA PHE A 307 4.58 -11.52 -18.83
C PHE A 307 3.56 -12.11 -17.84
N PRO A 308 3.02 -11.30 -16.92
CA PRO A 308 1.91 -11.75 -16.09
C PRO A 308 0.68 -12.10 -16.94
N SER A 309 -0.22 -12.94 -16.43
CA SER A 309 -1.35 -13.49 -17.19
C SER A 309 -2.33 -12.44 -17.76
N TRP A 310 -2.32 -11.22 -17.23
CA TRP A 310 -3.15 -10.10 -17.70
C TRP A 310 -2.47 -9.24 -18.77
N LEU A 311 -1.20 -9.50 -19.11
CA LEU A 311 -0.43 -8.72 -20.07
C LEU A 311 0.17 -9.65 -21.13
N ASN A 312 -0.18 -9.44 -22.39
CA ASN A 312 0.28 -10.30 -23.48
C ASN A 312 1.40 -9.66 -24.32
N ASN A 313 1.57 -8.34 -24.21
CA ASN A 313 2.54 -7.57 -24.95
C ASN A 313 2.88 -6.26 -24.22
N LEU A 314 3.95 -5.59 -24.63
CA LEU A 314 4.37 -4.31 -24.08
C LEU A 314 4.70 -3.34 -25.22
N ALA A 315 3.86 -2.31 -25.41
CA ALA A 315 4.05 -1.31 -26.46
C ALA A 315 5.36 -0.50 -26.29
N ALA A 316 5.78 0.18 -27.36
CA ALA A 316 6.97 1.03 -27.36
C ALA A 316 6.90 2.08 -26.23
N GLY A 317 7.99 2.21 -25.47
CA GLY A 317 8.10 3.14 -24.34
C GLY A 317 7.30 2.76 -23.09
N LYS A 318 6.53 1.66 -23.11
CA LYS A 318 5.80 1.18 -21.93
C LYS A 318 6.67 0.30 -21.04
N SER A 319 6.28 0.21 -19.78
CA SER A 319 6.98 -0.55 -18.75
C SER A 319 6.07 -1.55 -18.06
N LEU A 320 6.65 -2.69 -17.71
CA LEU A 320 6.11 -3.67 -16.78
C LEU A 320 6.87 -3.56 -15.48
N GLU A 321 6.17 -3.63 -14.35
CA GLU A 321 6.79 -3.70 -13.02
C GLU A 321 6.51 -5.07 -12.40
N PHE A 322 7.53 -5.64 -11.77
CA PHE A 322 7.41 -6.82 -10.92
C PHE A 322 8.22 -6.62 -9.65
N VAL A 323 7.86 -7.36 -8.60
CA VAL A 323 8.43 -7.19 -7.27
C VAL A 323 8.91 -8.54 -6.75
N TYR A 324 10.01 -8.54 -6.01
CA TYR A 324 10.42 -9.72 -5.26
C TYR A 324 10.94 -9.34 -3.88
N ILE A 325 10.79 -10.29 -2.95
CA ILE A 325 11.27 -10.18 -1.58
C ILE A 325 12.19 -11.36 -1.33
N HIS A 326 13.40 -11.09 -0.84
CA HIS A 326 14.31 -12.14 -0.40
C HIS A 326 15.29 -11.60 0.63
N THR A 327 16.18 -12.48 1.10
CA THR A 327 17.10 -12.21 2.21
C THR A 327 18.52 -11.88 1.77
N ALA A 328 18.72 -11.65 0.47
CA ALA A 328 20.02 -11.34 -0.12
C ALA A 328 20.00 -9.94 -0.78
N ASN A 329 21.15 -9.53 -1.34
CA ASN A 329 21.22 -8.40 -2.27
C ASN A 329 20.44 -8.73 -3.55
N ALA A 330 20.12 -7.71 -4.35
CA ALA A 330 19.32 -7.81 -5.57
C ALA A 330 19.63 -9.07 -6.39
N ALA A 331 18.56 -9.75 -6.82
CA ALA A 331 18.63 -10.89 -7.72
C ALA A 331 19.21 -10.48 -9.09
N ASP A 332 19.82 -11.44 -9.77
CA ASP A 332 20.35 -11.23 -11.12
C ASP A 332 19.18 -11.39 -12.11
N VAL A 333 18.76 -10.29 -12.72
CA VAL A 333 17.64 -10.25 -13.68
C VAL A 333 18.19 -9.94 -15.07
N SER A 334 17.89 -10.82 -16.03
CA SER A 334 18.33 -10.68 -17.43
C SER A 334 17.22 -11.05 -18.40
N VAL A 335 17.29 -10.50 -19.62
CA VAL A 335 16.40 -10.90 -20.72
C VAL A 335 16.98 -12.14 -21.39
N SER A 336 16.22 -13.23 -21.42
CA SER A 336 16.63 -14.49 -22.08
C SER A 336 16.07 -14.61 -23.50
N ALA A 337 14.85 -14.14 -23.76
CA ALA A 337 14.27 -14.13 -25.10
C ALA A 337 13.13 -13.10 -25.22
N TYR A 338 12.87 -12.64 -26.44
CA TYR A 338 11.71 -11.80 -26.78
C TYR A 338 11.47 -11.76 -28.29
N THR A 339 10.31 -11.27 -28.71
CA THR A 339 10.03 -10.91 -30.11
C THR A 339 9.58 -9.46 -30.23
N LEU A 340 9.94 -8.79 -31.33
CA LEU A 340 9.50 -7.44 -31.66
C LEU A 340 8.60 -7.50 -32.90
N ALA A 341 7.33 -7.12 -32.72
CA ALA A 341 6.34 -7.02 -33.78
C ALA A 341 6.18 -5.57 -34.24
#